data_AF-A0A4U1BJJ2-F1
#
_entry.id   AF-A0A4U1BJJ2-F1
#
_cell.length_a   1.000
_cell.length_b   1.000
_cell.length_c   1.000
_cell.angle_alpha   90.00
_cell.angle_beta   90.00
_cell.angle_gamma   90.00
#
_symmetry.space_group_name_H-M   'P 1'
#
loop_
_entity.id
_entity.type
_entity.pdbx_description
1 polymer ?
#
loop_
_entity_poly.entity_id
_entity_poly.type
_entity_poly.pdbx_seq_one_letter_code
_entity_poly.pdbx_strand_id
1 'polypeptide(L)' 'MLKTLSFAVMHFSIALLLVYLLTGSWAIGGAVAVIEPLVNTVAFYFHDKVWQRLEQRRQRGAPLAA' A
#
# COMPACT_ATOMS: atom_id res chain seq x y z
N MET A 1 -5.03 20.30 -6.12
CA MET A 1 -5.18 20.21 -4.64
C MET A 1 -6.57 19.69 -4.26
N LEU A 2 -7.67 20.33 -4.68
CA LEU A 2 -9.04 19.82 -4.42
C LEU A 2 -9.28 18.38 -4.91
N LYS A 3 -8.74 18.01 -6.08
CA LYS A 3 -8.88 16.64 -6.64
C LYS A 3 -8.24 15.57 -5.75
N THR A 4 -7.09 15.88 -5.15
CA THR A 4 -6.39 15.01 -4.20
C THR A 4 -7.16 14.88 -2.88
N LEU A 5 -7.72 16.00 -2.40
CA LEU A 5 -8.54 16.01 -1.20
C LEU A 5 -9.84 15.21 -1.38
N SER A 6 -10.56 15.42 -2.49
CA SER A 6 -11.77 14.65 -2.81
C SER A 6 -11.49 13.16 -2.95
N PHE A 7 -10.33 12.79 -3.51
CA PHE A 7 -9.92 11.39 -3.60
C PHE A 7 -9.67 10.78 -2.21
N ALA A 8 -8.97 11.50 -1.32
CA ALA A 8 -8.73 11.05 0.05
C ALA A 8 -10.05 10.89 0.83
N VAL A 9 -10.96 11.87 0.75
CA VAL A 9 -12.26 11.82 1.43
C VAL A 9 -13.12 10.66 0.92
N MET A 10 -13.15 10.44 -0.40
CA MET A 10 -13.87 9.31 -0.99
C MET A 10 -13.30 7.97 -0.52
N HIS A 11 -11.97 7.84 -0.49
CA HIS A 11 -11.28 6.64 -0.02
C HIS A 11 -11.60 6.30 1.43
N PHE A 12 -11.46 7.27 2.34
CA PHE A 12 -11.82 7.07 3.75
C PHE A 12 -13.31 6.75 3.93
N SER A 13 -14.19 7.41 3.18
CA SER A 13 -15.63 7.15 3.26
C SER A 13 -15.95 5.71 2.87
N ILE A 14 -15.39 5.21 1.76
CA ILE A 14 -15.61 3.83 1.31
C ILE A 14 -15.00 2.82 2.28
N ALA A 15 -13.77 3.05 2.75
CA ALA A 15 -13.10 2.16 3.69
C ALA A 15 -13.88 2.04 5.01
N LEU A 16 -14.33 3.16 5.58
CA LEU A 16 -15.16 3.18 6.79
C LEU A 16 -16.51 2.49 6.54
N LEU A 17 -17.16 2.75 5.40
CA LEU A 17 -18.44 2.12 5.09
C LEU A 17 -18.32 0.60 4.94
N LEU A 18 -17.30 0.11 4.22
CA LEU A 18 -17.08 -1.32 4.02
C LEU A 18 -16.78 -2.03 5.34
N VAL A 19 -15.90 -1.47 6.15
CA VAL A 19 -15.55 -2.05 7.45
C VAL A 19 -16.76 -2.03 8.40
N TYR A 20 -17.51 -0.93 8.41
CA TYR A 20 -18.75 -0.84 9.18
C TYR A 20 -19.81 -1.82 8.68
N LEU A 21 -19.97 -2.00 7.37
CA LEU A 21 -20.93 -2.95 6.81
C LEU A 21 -20.58 -4.40 7.16
N LEU A 22 -19.28 -4.74 7.13
CA LEU A 22 -18.82 -6.09 7.44
C LEU A 22 -18.77 -6.40 8.93
N THR A 23 -18.52 -5.38 9.77
CA THR A 23 -18.27 -5.60 11.22
C THR A 23 -19.35 -5.02 12.13
N GLY A 24 -20.13 -4.05 11.66
CA GLY A 24 -21.09 -3.28 12.47
C GLY A 24 -20.45 -2.29 13.46
N SER A 25 -19.13 -2.08 13.41
CA SER A 25 -18.39 -1.29 14.41
C SER A 25 -17.53 -0.20 13.78
N TRP A 26 -17.80 1.04 14.18
CA TRP A 26 -17.04 2.23 13.78
C TRP A 26 -15.60 2.22 14.32
N ALA A 27 -15.35 1.55 15.46
CA ALA A 27 -14.03 1.45 16.05
C ALA A 27 -13.04 0.69 15.14
N ILE A 28 -13.53 -0.35 14.45
CA ILE A 28 -12.70 -1.11 13.51
C ILE A 28 -12.41 -0.29 12.26
N GLY A 29 -13.38 0.51 11.79
CA GLY A 29 -13.16 1.46 10.68
C GLY A 29 -12.01 2.43 10.96
N GLY A 30 -11.97 3.00 12.17
CA GLY A 30 -10.87 3.87 12.61
C GLY A 30 -9.52 3.15 12.69
N ALA A 31 -9.51 1.91 13.18
CA ALA A 31 -8.29 1.09 13.20
C ALA A 31 -7.78 0.79 11.78
N VAL A 32 -8.66 0.46 10.84
CA VAL A 32 -8.31 0.19 9.44
C VAL A 32 -7.72 1.43 8.76
N ALA A 33 -8.23 2.62 9.05
CA ALA A 33 -7.69 3.88 8.52
C ALA A 33 -6.19 4.10 8.87
N VAL A 34 -5.73 3.54 9.99
CA VAL A 34 -4.30 3.59 10.41
C VAL A 34 -3.53 2.37 9.91
N ILE A 35 -4.15 1.19 9.92
CA ILE A 35 -3.53 -0.06 9.48
C ILE A 35 -3.22 -0.02 7.97
N GLU A 36 -4.09 0.57 7.16
CA GLU A 36 -3.90 0.66 5.71
C GLU A 36 -2.56 1.32 5.31
N PRO A 37 -2.22 2.55 5.75
CA PRO A 37 -0.94 3.16 5.41
C PRO A 37 0.25 2.40 6.03
N LEU A 38 0.10 1.76 7.19
CA LEU A 38 1.14 0.92 7.79
C LEU A 38 1.44 -0.30 6.91
N VAL A 39 0.40 -1.03 6.51
CA VAL A 39 0.53 -2.19 5.62
C VAL A 39 1.07 -1.76 4.26
N ASN A 40 0.61 -0.64 3.71
CA ASN A 40 1.13 -0.10 2.46
C ASN A 40 2.62 0.23 2.55
N THR A 41 3.08 0.80 3.66
CA THR A 41 4.51 1.10 3.90
C THR A 41 5.34 -0.18 4.03
N VAL A 42 4.84 -1.17 4.79
CA VAL A 42 5.51 -2.46 4.96
C VAL A 42 5.56 -3.23 3.64
N ALA A 43 4.44 -3.30 2.92
CA ALA A 43 4.35 -3.93 1.61
C ALA A 43 5.29 -3.27 0.61
N PHE A 44 5.37 -1.94 0.60
CA PHE A 44 6.32 -1.21 -0.25
C PHE A 44 7.78 -1.54 0.12
N TYR A 45 8.11 -1.60 1.41
CA TYR A 45 9.46 -2.00 1.86
C TYR A 45 9.83 -3.42 1.41
N PHE A 46 8.91 -4.38 1.55
CA PHE A 46 9.13 -5.74 1.06
C PHE A 46 9.20 -5.80 -0.47
N HIS A 47 8.32 -5.09 -1.18
CA HIS A 47 8.32 -5.01 -2.63
C HIS A 47 9.65 -4.47 -3.16
N ASP A 48 10.14 -3.37 -2.60
CA ASP A 48 11.43 -2.78 -2.96
C ASP A 48 12.58 -3.76 -2.68
N LYS A 49 12.58 -4.41 -1.51
CA LYS A 49 13.61 -5.40 -1.14
C LYS A 49 13.63 -6.63 -2.04
N VAL A 50 12.46 -7.11 -2.47
CA VAL A 50 12.32 -8.24 -3.41
C VAL A 50 12.77 -7.81 -4.80
N TRP A 51 12.36 -6.62 -5.24
CA TRP A 51 12.73 -6.09 -6.55
C TRP A 51 14.23 -5.81 -6.65
N GLN A 52 14.84 -5.20 -5.64
CA GLN A 52 16.29 -5.01 -5.56
C GLN A 52 17.06 -6.33 -5.69
N ARG A 53 16.59 -7.40 -5.04
CA ARG A 53 17.22 -8.74 -5.17
C ARG A 53 17.07 -9.32 -6.57
N LEU A 54 15.96 -9.05 -7.25
CA LEU A 54 15.73 -9.50 -8.62
C LEU A 54 16.58 -8.68 -9.62
N GLU A 55 16.67 -7.37 -9.42
CA GLU A 55 17.49 -6.45 -10.21
C GLU A 55 18.99 -6.77 -10.07
N GLN A 56 19.48 -7.06 -8.86
CA GLN A 56 20.86 -7.49 -8.63
C GLN A 56 21.21 -8.81 -9.34
N ARG A 57 20.25 -9.74 -9.46
CA ARG A 57 20.44 -10.97 -10.25
C ARG A 57 20.47 -10.68 -11.74
N ARG A 58 19.69 -9.71 -12.22
CA ARG A 58 19.70 -9.28 -13.62
C ARG A 58 21.01 -8.59 -14.01
N GLN A 59 21.60 -7.79 -13.12
CA GLN A 59 22.88 -7.11 -13.36
C GLN A 59 24.09 -8.06 -13.33
N ARG A 60 24.10 -9.09 -12.49
CA ARG A 60 25.16 -10.13 -12.50
C ARG A 60 25.12 -11.06 -13.72
N GLY A 61 24.04 -11.01 -14.49
CA GLY A 61 23.88 -11.73 -15.75
C GLY A 61 24.23 -10.92 -16.99
N ALA A 62 24.65 -9.65 -16.87
CA ALA A 62 25.20 -8.91 -18.00
C ALA A 62 26.55 -9.56 -18.35
N PRO A 63 26.64 -10.27 -19.49
CA PRO A 63 27.89 -10.91 -19.88
C PRO A 63 28.90 -9.79 -20.13
N LEU A 64 30.13 -10.09 -19.73
CA LEU A 64 31.34 -9.50 -20.28
C LEU A 64 31.29 -9.66 -21.81
N ALA A 65 30.65 -8.73 -22.52
CA ALA A 65 30.83 -8.50 -23.94
C ALA A 65 31.70 -7.23 -24.02
N ALA A 66 33.02 -7.40 -24.01
CA ALA A 66 33.88 -7.70 -25.16
C ALA A 66 34.34 -6.39 -25.83
#